data_AF-A0A7S7RR30-F1
#
_entry.id   AF-A0A7S7RR30-F1
#
_cell.length_a   1.000
_cell.length_b   1.000
_cell.length_c   1.000
_cell.angle_alpha   90.00
_cell.angle_beta   90.00
_cell.angle_gamma   90.00
#
_symmetry.space_group_name_H-M   'P 1'
#
loop_
_entity.id
_entity.type
_entity.pdbx_description
1 polymer ?
#
loop_
_entity_poly.entity_id
_entity_poly.type
_entity_poly.pdbx_seq_one_letter_code
_entity_poly.pdbx_strand_id
1 'polypeptide(L)'
;MDKKIVHEIGNYLHQIISSADSIIKSDEFCDIGERIKKSAYNIDALLTDSSAKKTKVDISKNSTYTLDMNQFCGLNIMIVDDVIENINIMSDIFQTLSCNIKSATSGEDALDIFNNGFKPDIVCMDIVMPGMDGTSTTKELRLLGCSAYFIAVSALKNQPNTITSTFDCWLPKPFTSEHIMGALLGYNTRDIKDTKEDNYKLEADISSEVKNELLRLAKVGAYSELDRLISTLENSRTKTFLSSSLRRVDFTSIIKSIVSP
;
A
#
# COMPACT_ATOMS: atom_id res chain seq x y z
N MET A 1 -0.72 -10.50 -32.71
CA MET A 1 0.55 -9.94 -32.21
C MET A 1 1.62 -10.19 -33.25
N ASP A 2 2.55 -9.27 -33.48
CA ASP A 2 3.66 -9.49 -34.42
C ASP A 2 4.50 -10.69 -33.95
N LYS A 3 4.77 -11.65 -34.84
CA LYS A 3 5.58 -12.84 -34.52
C LYS A 3 6.96 -12.47 -33.98
N LYS A 4 7.50 -11.32 -34.40
CA LYS A 4 8.79 -10.80 -33.91
C LYS A 4 8.71 -10.38 -32.44
N ILE A 5 7.61 -9.73 -32.04
CA ILE A 5 7.35 -9.31 -30.66
C ILE A 5 7.12 -10.53 -29.75
N VAL A 6 6.35 -11.52 -30.22
CA VAL A 6 6.13 -12.78 -29.47
C VAL A 6 7.46 -13.48 -29.19
N HIS A 7 8.33 -13.57 -30.19
CA HIS A 7 9.64 -14.18 -30.07
C HIS A 7 10.55 -13.42 -29.10
N GLU A 8 10.55 -12.09 -29.15
CA GLU A 8 11.33 -11.24 -28.26
C GLU A 8 10.89 -11.37 -26.80
N ILE A 9 9.57 -11.36 -26.55
CA ILE A 9 9.01 -11.59 -25.21
C ILE A 9 9.37 -13.00 -24.69
N GLY A 10 9.29 -14.03 -25.54
CA GLY A 10 9.70 -15.39 -25.18
C GLY A 10 11.16 -15.46 -24.71
N ASN A 11 12.07 -14.74 -25.37
CA ASN A 11 13.48 -14.68 -24.98
C ASN A 11 13.67 -14.04 -23.59
N TYR A 12 12.93 -12.97 -23.29
CA TYR A 12 12.97 -12.35 -21.96
C TYR A 12 12.41 -13.27 -20.87
N LEU A 13 11.31 -13.99 -21.15
CA LEU A 13 10.74 -14.96 -20.20
C LEU A 13 11.72 -16.09 -19.88
N HIS A 14 12.45 -16.60 -20.89
CA HIS A 14 13.51 -17.58 -20.66
C HIS A 14 14.62 -17.06 -19.75
N GLN A 15 15.06 -15.80 -19.92
CA GLN A 15 16.06 -15.19 -19.04
C GLN A 15 15.53 -15.07 -17.61
N ILE A 16 14.29 -14.61 -17.44
CA ILE A 16 13.63 -14.50 -16.13
C ILE A 16 13.55 -15.86 -15.43
N ILE A 17 13.18 -16.92 -16.16
CA ILE A 17 13.13 -18.29 -15.61
C ILE A 17 14.51 -18.76 -15.17
N SER A 18 15.56 -18.51 -15.98
CA SER A 18 16.93 -18.89 -15.63
C SER A 18 17.45 -18.13 -14.39
N SER A 19 17.11 -16.85 -14.26
CA SER A 19 17.42 -16.05 -13.07
C SER A 19 16.65 -16.57 -11.85
N ALA A 20 15.37 -16.91 -12.02
CA ALA A 20 14.55 -17.50 -10.96
C ALA A 20 15.12 -18.84 -10.48
N ASP A 21 15.58 -19.72 -11.37
CA ASP A 21 16.25 -20.98 -11.02
C ASP A 21 17.54 -20.77 -10.21
N SER A 22 18.20 -19.64 -10.40
CA SER A 22 19.40 -19.29 -9.62
C SER A 22 19.03 -18.76 -8.24
N ILE A 23 17.91 -18.02 -8.13
CA ILE A 23 17.33 -17.54 -6.87
C ILE A 23 16.78 -18.72 -6.04
N ILE A 24 16.13 -19.71 -6.68
CA ILE A 24 15.59 -20.91 -6.01
C ILE A 24 16.69 -21.70 -5.28
N LYS A 25 17.91 -21.70 -5.81
CA LYS A 25 19.07 -22.35 -5.18
C LYS A 25 19.56 -21.67 -3.91
N SER A 26 19.09 -20.46 -3.62
CA SER A 26 19.32 -19.80 -2.34
C SER A 26 18.14 -20.11 -1.40
N ASP A 27 18.42 -20.78 -0.28
CA ASP A 27 17.39 -21.14 0.72
C ASP A 27 16.65 -19.90 1.26
N GLU A 28 17.29 -18.74 1.23
CA GLU A 28 16.75 -17.46 1.69
C GLU A 28 15.63 -16.90 0.79
N PHE A 29 15.63 -17.22 -0.51
CA PHE A 29 14.72 -16.62 -1.50
C PHE A 29 13.94 -17.64 -2.35
N CYS A 30 13.92 -18.91 -1.93
CA CYS A 30 13.29 -20.01 -2.67
C CYS A 30 11.82 -19.72 -3.07
N ASP A 31 11.01 -19.25 -2.11
CA ASP A 31 9.59 -18.90 -2.35
C ASP A 31 9.39 -17.81 -3.41
N ILE A 32 10.31 -16.84 -3.47
CA ILE A 32 10.24 -15.74 -4.44
C ILE A 32 10.61 -16.26 -5.84
N GLY A 33 11.67 -17.06 -5.92
CA GLY A 33 12.10 -17.69 -7.17
C GLY A 33 11.01 -18.57 -7.79
N GLU A 34 10.33 -19.40 -6.99
CA GLU A 34 9.22 -20.26 -7.46
C GLU A 34 8.03 -19.43 -8.00
N ARG A 35 7.69 -18.30 -7.37
CA ARG A 35 6.60 -17.42 -7.82
C ARG A 35 6.92 -16.73 -9.15
N ILE A 36 8.15 -16.24 -9.30
CA ILE A 36 8.63 -15.62 -10.55
C ILE A 36 8.56 -16.65 -11.68
N LYS A 37 9.07 -17.85 -11.44
CA LYS A 37 9.09 -18.95 -12.40
C LYS A 37 7.69 -19.36 -12.84
N LYS A 38 6.75 -19.54 -11.90
CA LYS A 38 5.34 -19.87 -12.21
C LYS A 38 4.65 -18.79 -13.04
N SER A 39 4.92 -17.51 -12.74
CA SER A 39 4.33 -16.38 -13.46
C SER A 39 4.88 -16.30 -14.89
N ALA A 40 6.18 -16.51 -15.08
CA ALA A 40 6.80 -16.53 -16.40
C ALA A 40 6.24 -17.66 -17.30
N TYR A 41 6.04 -18.87 -16.75
CA TYR A 41 5.42 -19.96 -17.50
C TYR A 41 3.97 -19.69 -17.91
N ASN A 42 3.18 -19.03 -17.05
CA ASN A 42 1.80 -18.69 -17.40
C ASN A 42 1.75 -17.70 -18.57
N ILE A 43 2.67 -16.75 -18.62
CA ILE A 43 2.77 -15.79 -19.74
C ILE A 43 3.23 -16.52 -21.01
N ASP A 44 4.22 -17.41 -20.92
CA ASP A 44 4.72 -18.19 -22.05
C ASP A 44 3.65 -19.12 -22.66
N ALA A 45 2.84 -19.78 -21.81
CA ALA A 45 1.71 -20.59 -22.23
C ALA A 45 0.63 -19.78 -22.98
N LEU A 46 0.39 -18.54 -22.55
CA LEU A 46 -0.55 -17.63 -23.22
C LEU A 46 -0.04 -17.12 -24.57
N LEU A 47 1.29 -17.07 -24.76
CA LEU A 47 1.94 -16.62 -25.99
C LEU A 47 2.06 -17.73 -27.04
N THR A 48 2.17 -18.99 -26.60
CA THR A 48 2.42 -20.16 -27.46
C THR A 48 1.13 -20.81 -27.99
N ASP A 49 0.00 -20.65 -27.29
CA ASP A 49 -1.24 -21.29 -27.73
C ASP A 49 -1.99 -20.47 -28.80
N SER A 50 -1.71 -20.79 -30.07
CA SER A 50 -2.40 -20.23 -31.23
C SER A 50 -3.75 -20.91 -31.53
N SER A 51 -4.15 -21.91 -30.73
CA SER A 51 -5.28 -22.81 -31.01
C SER A 51 -6.23 -23.07 -29.84
N ALA A 52 -5.88 -22.65 -28.63
CA ALA A 52 -6.84 -22.57 -27.54
C ALA A 52 -8.02 -21.75 -28.04
N LYS A 53 -9.20 -22.38 -28.00
CA LYS A 53 -10.49 -21.71 -28.05
C LYS A 53 -10.33 -20.34 -27.40
N LYS A 54 -10.93 -19.32 -28.01
CA LYS A 54 -11.54 -18.22 -27.25
C LYS A 54 -12.53 -18.84 -26.25
N THR A 55 -12.04 -19.55 -25.24
CA THR A 55 -12.57 -19.43 -23.91
C THR A 55 -12.49 -17.93 -23.72
N LYS A 56 -13.64 -17.27 -23.83
CA LYS A 56 -13.83 -16.02 -23.11
C LYS A 56 -13.53 -16.37 -21.66
N VAL A 57 -12.26 -16.40 -21.31
CA VAL A 57 -11.84 -15.92 -20.02
C VAL A 57 -12.36 -14.52 -20.08
N ASP A 58 -13.48 -14.32 -19.40
CA ASP A 58 -14.09 -13.03 -19.26
C ASP A 58 -13.11 -12.22 -18.40
N ILE A 59 -12.06 -11.69 -19.06
CA ILE A 59 -11.12 -10.75 -18.47
C ILE A 59 -11.89 -9.49 -18.03
N SER A 60 -13.16 -9.34 -18.44
CA SER A 60 -14.12 -8.35 -17.95
C SER A 60 -14.59 -8.54 -16.50
N LYS A 61 -14.24 -9.64 -15.81
CA LYS A 61 -14.60 -9.88 -14.39
C LYS A 61 -13.43 -10.15 -13.45
N ASN A 62 -12.19 -10.02 -13.90
CA ASN A 62 -11.13 -9.59 -12.98
C ASN A 62 -11.23 -8.07 -12.98
N SER A 63 -11.87 -7.49 -11.96
CA SER A 63 -11.60 -6.09 -11.64
C SER A 63 -10.15 -6.02 -11.18
N THR A 64 -9.22 -6.04 -12.12
CA THR A 64 -7.94 -5.39 -11.95
C THR A 64 -8.33 -3.96 -11.63
N TYR A 65 -8.38 -3.60 -10.35
CA TYR A 65 -8.15 -2.22 -9.98
C TYR A 65 -6.71 -1.95 -10.41
N THR A 66 -6.52 -1.64 -11.69
CA THR A 66 -5.41 -0.78 -12.09
C THR A 66 -5.71 0.49 -11.33
N LEU A 67 -5.10 0.63 -10.15
CA LEU A 67 -5.06 1.90 -9.45
C LEU A 67 -4.61 2.90 -10.50
N ASP A 68 -5.52 3.79 -10.90
CA ASP A 68 -5.18 4.81 -11.87
C ASP A 68 -4.27 5.78 -11.14
N MET A 69 -2.97 5.50 -11.18
CA MET A 69 -1.95 6.27 -10.47
C MET A 69 -1.92 7.73 -10.93
N ASN A 70 -2.48 8.02 -12.12
CA ASN A 70 -2.65 9.40 -12.59
C ASN A 70 -3.58 10.21 -11.68
N GLN A 71 -4.43 9.58 -10.85
CA GLN A 71 -5.28 10.28 -9.89
C GLN A 71 -4.49 11.04 -8.81
N PHE A 72 -3.21 10.70 -8.62
CA PHE A 72 -2.32 11.38 -7.67
C PHE A 72 -1.39 12.38 -8.36
N CYS A 73 -1.41 12.44 -9.69
CA CYS A 73 -0.55 13.33 -10.47
C CYS A 73 -0.81 14.80 -10.11
N GLY A 74 0.27 15.55 -9.87
CA GLY A 74 0.22 16.97 -9.54
C GLY A 74 -0.17 17.31 -8.10
N LEU A 75 -0.46 16.31 -7.25
CA LEU A 75 -0.70 16.56 -5.82
C LEU A 75 0.55 17.15 -5.15
N ASN A 76 0.33 18.09 -4.23
CA ASN A 76 1.37 18.66 -3.39
C ASN A 76 1.58 17.77 -2.16
N ILE A 77 2.75 17.19 -2.02
CA ILE A 77 3.13 16.31 -0.91
C ILE A 77 4.17 17.03 -0.05
N MET A 78 3.92 17.11 1.25
CA MET A 78 4.93 17.49 2.23
C MET A 78 5.43 16.26 2.96
N ILE A 79 6.75 16.04 2.96
CA ILE A 79 7.40 14.94 3.67
C ILE A 79 8.19 15.53 4.84
N VAL A 80 7.95 15.06 6.06
CA VAL A 80 8.59 15.56 7.28
C VAL A 80 9.19 14.40 8.03
N ASP A 81 10.53 14.35 8.10
CA ASP A 81 11.29 13.29 8.77
C ASP A 81 12.69 13.85 9.09
N ASP A 82 13.25 13.57 10.27
CA ASP A 82 14.57 14.08 10.65
C ASP A 82 15.73 13.31 9.96
N VAL A 83 15.42 12.18 9.33
CA VAL A 83 16.39 11.34 8.62
C VAL A 83 16.25 11.55 7.11
N ILE A 84 17.28 12.14 6.50
CA ILE A 84 17.32 12.49 5.06
C ILE A 84 17.11 11.26 4.17
N GLU A 85 17.62 10.09 4.57
CA GLU A 85 17.44 8.84 3.83
C GLU A 85 15.96 8.45 3.72
N ASN A 86 15.17 8.64 4.78
CA ASN A 86 13.72 8.38 4.76
C ASN A 86 13.00 9.35 3.82
N ILE A 87 13.39 10.63 3.85
CA ILE A 87 12.86 11.65 2.92
C ILE A 87 13.13 11.24 1.48
N ASN A 88 14.35 10.83 1.15
CA ASN A 88 14.74 10.46 -0.21
C ASN A 88 13.96 9.25 -0.72
N ILE A 89 13.89 8.17 0.06
CA ILE A 89 13.13 6.96 -0.31
C ILE A 89 11.66 7.29 -0.60
N MET A 90 11.04 8.07 0.28
CA MET A 90 9.64 8.44 0.13
C MET A 90 9.42 9.41 -1.04
N SER A 91 10.37 10.33 -1.24
CA SER A 91 10.36 11.26 -2.37
C SER A 91 10.44 10.52 -3.70
N ASP A 92 11.35 9.55 -3.84
CA ASP A 92 11.50 8.74 -5.05
C ASP A 92 10.17 8.07 -5.42
N ILE A 93 9.45 7.51 -4.43
CA ILE A 93 8.15 6.88 -4.65
C ILE A 93 7.13 7.91 -5.15
N PHE A 94 6.99 9.06 -4.49
CA PHE A 94 6.03 10.09 -4.92
C PHE A 94 6.40 10.74 -6.27
N GLN A 95 7.68 10.81 -6.62
CA GLN A 95 8.13 11.30 -7.93
C GLN A 95 7.67 10.38 -9.06
N THR A 96 7.67 9.05 -8.85
CA THR A 96 7.11 8.12 -9.86
C THR A 96 5.62 8.36 -10.13
N LEU A 97 4.91 8.99 -9.20
CA LEU A 97 3.49 9.37 -9.32
C LEU A 97 3.30 10.78 -9.88
N SER A 98 4.38 11.47 -10.26
CA SER A 98 4.35 12.87 -10.75
C SER A 98 3.75 13.86 -9.74
N CYS A 99 3.97 13.64 -8.44
CA CYS A 99 3.59 14.58 -7.39
C CYS A 99 4.61 15.72 -7.23
N ASN A 100 4.16 16.87 -6.74
CA ASN A 100 5.01 17.99 -6.35
C ASN A 100 5.45 17.82 -4.89
N ILE A 101 6.74 17.74 -4.61
CA ILE A 101 7.23 17.38 -3.27
C ILE A 101 7.95 18.56 -2.62
N LYS A 102 7.66 18.81 -1.35
CA LYS A 102 8.47 19.62 -0.43
C LYS A 102 8.85 18.77 0.77
N SER A 103 10.10 18.86 1.20
CA SER A 103 10.61 18.11 2.34
C SER A 103 11.01 19.05 3.47
N ALA A 104 10.78 18.62 4.71
CA ALA A 104 11.20 19.26 5.94
C ALA A 104 11.96 18.26 6.81
N THR A 105 12.97 18.75 7.53
CA THR A 105 13.81 17.94 8.43
C THR A 105 13.44 18.11 9.90
N SER A 106 12.43 18.92 10.18
CA SER A 106 11.94 19.21 11.53
C SER A 106 10.48 19.69 11.48
N GLY A 107 9.82 19.74 12.64
CA GLY A 107 8.48 20.31 12.74
C GLY A 107 8.45 21.80 12.39
N GLU A 108 9.47 22.54 12.84
CA GLU A 108 9.66 23.96 12.55
C GLU A 108 9.82 24.23 11.05
N ASP A 109 10.66 23.45 10.36
CA ASP A 109 10.82 23.56 8.91
C ASP A 109 9.48 23.32 8.17
N ALA A 110 8.68 22.36 8.65
CA ALA A 110 7.38 22.06 8.05
C ALA A 110 6.38 23.21 8.22
N LEU A 111 6.38 23.86 9.39
CA LEU A 111 5.57 25.06 9.65
C LEU A 111 6.01 26.23 8.77
N ASP A 112 7.32 26.44 8.63
CA ASP A 112 7.88 27.49 7.78
C ASP A 112 7.52 27.27 6.31
N ILE A 113 7.61 26.04 5.79
CA ILE A 113 7.19 25.70 4.43
C ILE A 113 5.71 26.05 4.20
N PHE A 114 4.83 25.71 5.16
CA PHE A 114 3.40 26.00 5.07
C PHE A 114 3.11 27.51 5.12
N ASN A 115 3.76 28.23 6.04
CA ASN A 115 3.63 29.67 6.21
C ASN A 115 4.15 30.46 5.00
N ASN A 116 5.18 29.94 4.32
CA ASN A 116 5.70 30.47 3.06
C ASN A 116 4.80 30.19 1.84
N GLY A 117 3.60 29.64 2.07
CA GLY A 117 2.55 29.53 1.07
C GLY A 117 2.43 28.18 0.40
N PHE A 118 3.27 27.18 0.75
CA PHE A 118 3.07 25.83 0.25
C PHE A 118 1.77 25.24 0.84
N LYS A 119 0.90 24.72 -0.03
CA LYS A 119 -0.38 24.12 0.35
C LYS A 119 -0.36 22.63 0.01
N PRO A 120 0.02 21.77 0.98
CA PRO A 120 0.04 20.33 0.75
C PRO A 120 -1.38 19.76 0.70
N ASP A 121 -1.59 18.82 -0.21
CA ASP A 121 -2.75 17.93 -0.24
C ASP A 121 -2.58 16.79 0.75
N ILE A 122 -1.33 16.30 0.88
CA ILE A 122 -0.94 15.20 1.76
C ILE A 122 0.32 15.59 2.54
N VAL A 123 0.34 15.25 3.82
CA VAL A 123 1.52 15.38 4.68
C VAL A 123 1.91 14.01 5.22
N CYS A 124 3.09 13.53 4.85
CA CYS A 124 3.71 12.36 5.48
C CYS A 124 4.60 12.85 6.62
N MET A 125 4.23 12.53 7.85
CA MET A 125 4.82 13.09 9.07
C MET A 125 5.42 11.98 9.93
N ASP A 126 6.74 11.98 10.14
CA ASP A 126 7.33 11.16 11.20
C ASP A 126 6.82 11.65 12.56
N ILE A 127 6.38 10.70 13.38
CA ILE A 127 5.89 10.99 14.73
C ILE A 127 7.05 11.29 15.66
N VAL A 128 8.16 10.56 15.53
CA VAL A 128 9.28 10.61 16.47
C VAL A 128 10.41 11.40 15.84
N MET A 129 10.47 12.70 16.15
CA MET A 129 11.54 13.60 15.75
C MET A 129 12.13 14.30 16.98
N PRO A 130 13.42 14.69 16.96
CA PRO A 130 14.00 15.54 17.99
C PRO A 130 13.38 16.94 17.95
N GLY A 131 13.20 17.55 19.12
CA GLY A 131 12.58 18.88 19.23
C GLY A 131 11.05 18.79 19.18
N MET A 132 10.42 19.41 18.19
CA MET A 132 8.98 19.35 18.00
C MET A 132 8.56 18.00 17.40
N ASP A 133 7.79 17.22 18.15
CA ASP A 133 7.29 15.93 17.67
C ASP A 133 6.24 16.09 16.54
N GLY A 134 6.04 15.05 15.74
CA GLY A 134 5.12 15.10 14.60
C GLY A 134 3.65 15.28 14.98
N THR A 135 3.25 14.88 16.19
CA THR A 135 1.87 15.07 16.68
C THR A 135 1.61 16.53 16.99
N SER A 136 2.55 17.20 17.65
CA SER A 136 2.52 18.62 17.96
C SER A 136 2.58 19.44 16.67
N THR A 137 3.49 19.09 15.75
CA THR A 137 3.62 19.72 14.43
C THR A 137 2.30 19.65 13.65
N THR A 138 1.68 18.47 13.61
CA THR A 138 0.40 18.27 12.90
C THR A 138 -0.72 19.11 13.50
N LYS A 139 -0.81 19.21 14.83
CA LYS A 139 -1.80 20.06 15.50
C LYS A 139 -1.62 21.53 15.14
N GLU A 140 -0.38 22.01 15.12
CA GLU A 140 -0.09 23.40 14.78
C GLU A 140 -0.39 23.69 13.30
N LEU A 141 -0.02 22.81 12.37
CA LEU A 141 -0.41 22.91 10.97
C LEU A 141 -1.93 22.99 10.81
N ARG A 142 -2.70 22.16 11.53
CA ARG A 142 -4.17 22.21 11.51
C ARG A 142 -4.70 23.54 12.07
N LEU A 143 -4.12 24.07 13.14
CA LEU A 143 -4.48 25.39 13.71
C LEU A 143 -4.20 26.54 12.73
N LEU A 144 -3.14 26.44 11.93
CA LEU A 144 -2.82 27.36 10.83
C LEU A 144 -3.73 27.18 9.61
N GLY A 145 -4.71 26.27 9.67
CA GLY A 145 -5.69 26.04 8.61
C GLY A 145 -5.24 25.04 7.55
N CYS A 146 -4.21 24.23 7.80
CA CYS A 146 -3.83 23.14 6.91
C CYS A 146 -4.93 22.06 6.91
N SER A 147 -5.55 21.85 5.75
CA SER A 147 -6.59 20.85 5.54
C SER A 147 -6.08 19.57 4.88
N ALA A 148 -4.76 19.38 4.81
CA ALA A 148 -4.15 18.20 4.19
C ALA A 148 -4.63 16.89 4.81
N TYR A 149 -4.42 15.79 4.09
CA TYR A 149 -4.53 14.44 4.62
C TYR A 149 -3.21 14.05 5.29
N PHE A 150 -3.26 13.78 6.60
CA PHE A 150 -2.06 13.53 7.39
C PHE A 150 -1.82 12.03 7.55
N ILE A 151 -0.70 11.56 7.01
CA ILE A 151 -0.20 10.20 7.15
C ILE A 151 0.87 10.21 8.24
N ALA A 152 0.58 9.59 9.38
CA ALA A 152 1.56 9.38 10.43
C ALA A 152 2.53 8.26 10.02
N VAL A 153 3.84 8.53 9.99
CA VAL A 153 4.89 7.54 9.71
C VAL A 153 5.59 7.20 11.01
N SER A 154 5.70 5.91 11.37
CA SER A 154 6.24 5.55 12.69
C SER A 154 6.82 4.15 12.77
N ALA A 155 7.91 3.99 13.52
CA ALA A 155 8.49 2.68 13.86
C ALA A 155 7.77 1.94 15.01
N LEU A 156 6.69 2.50 15.56
CA LEU A 156 5.93 1.84 16.60
C LEU A 156 5.27 0.55 16.08
N LYS A 157 5.43 -0.56 16.80
CA LYS A 157 4.88 -1.87 16.39
C LYS A 157 3.34 -1.91 16.34
N ASN A 158 2.68 -1.03 17.08
CA ASN A 158 1.24 -0.89 17.13
C ASN A 158 0.89 0.59 16.98
N GLN A 159 -0.21 0.90 16.32
CA GLN A 159 -0.76 2.26 16.28
C GLN A 159 -1.38 2.61 17.65
N PRO A 160 -0.84 3.57 18.42
CA PRO A 160 -1.53 4.04 19.60
C PRO A 160 -2.84 4.74 19.24
N ASN A 161 -3.89 4.47 20.03
CA ASN A 161 -5.23 5.03 19.84
C ASN A 161 -5.22 6.57 19.77
N THR A 162 -4.27 7.21 20.44
CA THR A 162 -4.08 8.67 20.48
C THR A 162 -3.61 9.28 19.14
N ILE A 163 -2.92 8.53 18.28
CA ILE A 163 -2.53 8.99 16.94
C ILE A 163 -3.78 9.20 16.08
N THR A 164 -4.76 8.31 16.24
CA THR A 164 -5.91 8.21 15.34
C THR A 164 -6.88 9.39 15.41
N SER A 165 -6.69 10.33 16.35
CA SER A 165 -7.46 11.58 16.44
C SER A 165 -6.77 12.76 15.75
N THR A 166 -5.47 12.65 15.48
CA THR A 166 -4.65 13.72 14.89
C THR A 166 -4.33 13.46 13.42
N PHE A 167 -4.15 12.18 13.07
CA PHE A 167 -3.78 11.72 11.73
C PHE A 167 -4.94 10.99 11.05
N ASP A 168 -4.99 11.10 9.73
CA ASP A 168 -6.01 10.46 8.88
C ASP A 168 -5.59 9.01 8.51
N CYS A 169 -4.28 8.72 8.44
CA CYS A 169 -3.71 7.40 8.14
C CYS A 169 -2.48 7.11 8.99
N TRP A 170 -2.09 5.84 9.07
CA TRP A 170 -0.85 5.41 9.70
C TRP A 170 -0.03 4.50 8.78
N LEU A 171 1.28 4.73 8.72
CA LEU A 171 2.25 4.03 7.89
C LEU A 171 3.38 3.45 8.78
N PRO A 172 3.47 2.13 8.95
CA PRO A 172 4.53 1.50 9.75
C PRO A 172 5.90 1.65 9.10
N LYS A 173 6.96 1.87 9.90
CA LYS A 173 8.35 1.64 9.49
C LYS A 173 8.79 0.22 9.93
N PRO A 174 9.46 -0.57 9.07
CA PRO A 174 9.73 -0.29 7.65
C PRO A 174 8.45 -0.41 6.80
N PHE A 175 8.32 0.44 5.78
CA PHE A 175 7.22 0.40 4.80
C PHE A 175 7.73 -0.02 3.42
N THR A 176 6.82 -0.56 2.61
CA THR A 176 7.05 -0.85 1.18
C THR A 176 6.26 0.12 0.30
N SER A 177 6.48 0.09 -1.02
CA SER A 177 5.69 0.84 -1.99
C SER A 177 4.19 0.59 -1.85
N GLU A 178 3.79 -0.65 -1.57
CA GLU A 178 2.39 -1.06 -1.40
C GLU A 178 1.74 -0.39 -0.19
N HIS A 179 2.50 -0.18 0.89
CA HIS A 179 1.99 0.53 2.06
C HIS A 179 1.70 2.00 1.74
N ILE A 180 2.58 2.66 0.97
CA ILE A 180 2.37 4.04 0.53
C ILE A 180 1.16 4.12 -0.41
N MET A 181 1.04 3.18 -1.35
CA MET A 181 -0.11 3.10 -2.25
C MET A 181 -1.42 2.94 -1.47
N GLY A 182 -1.44 2.08 -0.45
CA GLY A 182 -2.59 1.93 0.43
C GLY A 182 -2.95 3.24 1.15
N ALA A 183 -1.95 3.95 1.66
CA ALA A 183 -2.16 5.22 2.37
C ALA A 183 -2.71 6.32 1.44
N LEU A 184 -2.23 6.34 0.19
CA LEU A 184 -2.73 7.24 -0.85
C LEU A 184 -4.18 6.96 -1.25
N LEU A 185 -4.61 5.70 -1.24
CA LEU A 185 -6.01 5.39 -1.53
C LEU A 185 -6.96 5.94 -0.47
N GLY A 186 -6.52 5.99 0.78
CA GLY A 186 -7.24 6.63 1.88
C GLY A 186 -7.59 8.09 1.60
N TYR A 187 -6.67 8.85 0.97
CA TYR A 187 -6.88 10.25 0.58
C TYR A 187 -8.13 10.44 -0.29
N ASN A 188 -8.31 9.61 -1.33
CA ASN A 188 -9.46 9.72 -2.24
C ASN A 188 -10.81 9.34 -1.60
N THR A 189 -10.78 8.63 -0.48
CA THR A 189 -11.97 8.13 0.20
C THR A 189 -12.32 8.91 1.46
N ARG A 190 -11.63 10.03 1.74
CA ARG A 190 -11.74 10.82 2.98
C ARG A 190 -13.16 11.26 3.35
N ASP A 191 -14.07 11.39 2.37
CA ASP A 191 -15.47 11.79 2.58
C ASP A 191 -16.43 10.63 2.90
N ILE A 192 -15.97 9.38 2.88
CA ILE A 192 -16.79 8.22 3.22
C ILE A 192 -16.78 8.04 4.74
N LYS A 193 -17.95 8.12 5.39
CA LYS A 193 -18.11 7.92 6.84
C LYS A 193 -17.65 6.51 7.25
N ASP A 194 -16.40 6.39 7.69
CA ASP A 194 -15.83 5.16 8.24
C ASP A 194 -16.14 5.05 9.74
N THR A 195 -16.94 4.05 10.12
CA THR A 195 -17.11 3.66 11.53
C THR A 195 -15.90 2.84 11.97
N LYS A 196 -15.08 3.36 12.90
CA LYS A 196 -14.09 2.55 13.63
C LYS A 196 -14.83 1.51 14.48
N GLU A 197 -14.86 0.25 14.04
CA GLU A 197 -15.21 -0.89 14.88
C GLU A 197 -13.91 -1.47 15.45
N ASP A 198 -13.39 -0.89 16.54
CA ASP A 198 -12.10 -1.27 17.15
C ASP A 198 -12.06 -2.72 17.70
N ASN A 199 -13.18 -3.45 17.67
CA ASN A 199 -13.35 -4.81 18.21
C ASN A 199 -14.12 -5.76 17.26
N TYR A 200 -14.06 -5.56 15.95
CA TYR A 200 -14.70 -6.50 15.01
C TYR A 200 -14.01 -7.87 15.04
N LYS A 201 -14.80 -8.93 15.20
CA LYS A 201 -14.34 -10.33 15.10
C LYS A 201 -14.84 -10.91 13.80
N LEU A 202 -13.95 -11.55 13.04
CA LEU A 202 -14.32 -12.23 11.80
C LEU A 202 -15.35 -13.32 12.07
N GLU A 203 -16.35 -13.38 11.21
CA GLU A 203 -17.44 -14.33 11.33
C GLU A 203 -16.94 -15.79 11.16
N ALA A 204 -17.71 -16.73 11.71
CA ALA A 204 -17.32 -18.14 11.77
C ALA A 204 -17.41 -18.85 10.40
N ASP A 205 -18.09 -18.24 9.43
CA ASP A 205 -18.34 -18.71 8.07
C ASP A 205 -17.11 -18.61 7.14
N ILE A 206 -16.10 -17.83 7.52
CA ILE A 206 -14.85 -17.74 6.75
C ILE A 206 -13.95 -18.93 7.07
N SER A 207 -13.54 -19.65 6.02
CA SER A 207 -12.71 -20.86 6.14
C SER A 207 -11.36 -20.58 6.80
N SER A 208 -10.78 -21.61 7.43
CA SER A 208 -9.45 -21.56 8.05
C SER A 208 -8.36 -21.14 7.07
N GLU A 209 -8.46 -21.58 5.81
CA GLU A 209 -7.50 -21.30 4.76
C GLU A 209 -7.49 -19.81 4.41
N VAL A 210 -8.69 -19.21 4.26
CA VAL A 210 -8.83 -17.77 3.98
C VAL A 210 -8.36 -16.92 5.16
N LYS A 211 -8.67 -17.32 6.40
CA LYS A 211 -8.18 -16.65 7.62
C LYS A 211 -6.65 -16.66 7.70
N ASN A 212 -6.03 -17.81 7.41
CA ASN A 212 -4.58 -17.94 7.42
C ASN A 212 -3.91 -17.08 6.34
N GLU A 213 -4.49 -17.02 5.14
CA GLU A 213 -3.95 -16.20 4.06
C GLU A 213 -4.12 -14.70 4.33
N LEU A 214 -5.29 -14.25 4.80
CA LEU A 214 -5.49 -12.87 5.28
C LEU A 214 -4.45 -12.49 6.34
N LEU A 215 -4.20 -13.38 7.30
CA LEU A 215 -3.23 -13.16 8.37
C LEU A 215 -1.80 -13.06 7.83
N ARG A 216 -1.43 -13.94 6.90
CA ARG A 216 -0.12 -13.93 6.25
C ARG A 216 0.09 -12.61 5.51
N LEU A 217 -0.84 -12.26 4.62
CA LEU A 217 -0.74 -11.07 3.77
C LEU A 217 -0.75 -9.77 4.59
N ALA A 218 -1.54 -9.69 5.67
CA ALA A 218 -1.55 -8.56 6.59
C ALA A 218 -0.24 -8.40 7.37
N LYS A 219 0.39 -9.51 7.79
CA LYS A 219 1.69 -9.45 8.47
C LYS A 219 2.83 -8.93 7.58
N VAL A 220 2.77 -9.21 6.29
CA VAL A 220 3.78 -8.77 5.32
C VAL A 220 3.41 -7.46 4.62
N GLY A 221 2.22 -6.90 4.91
CA GLY A 221 1.74 -5.65 4.32
C GLY A 221 1.45 -5.75 2.81
N ALA A 222 1.07 -6.93 2.31
CA ALA A 222 0.77 -7.15 0.90
C ALA A 222 -0.62 -6.59 0.56
N TYR A 223 -0.71 -5.26 0.42
CA TYR A 223 -1.96 -4.52 0.21
C TYR A 223 -2.75 -5.04 -1.00
N SER A 224 -2.09 -5.18 -2.15
CA SER A 224 -2.73 -5.56 -3.41
C SER A 224 -3.34 -6.96 -3.33
N GLU A 225 -2.60 -7.91 -2.77
CA GLU A 225 -3.08 -9.27 -2.54
C GLU A 225 -4.20 -9.32 -1.49
N LEU A 226 -4.12 -8.51 -0.43
CA LEU A 226 -5.20 -8.38 0.55
C LEU A 226 -6.47 -7.84 -0.07
N ASP A 227 -6.39 -6.75 -0.82
CA ASP A 227 -7.56 -6.15 -1.47
C ASP A 227 -8.21 -7.16 -2.41
N ARG A 228 -7.39 -7.88 -3.19
CA ARG A 228 -7.86 -8.96 -4.05
C ARG A 228 -8.56 -10.05 -3.24
N LEU A 229 -7.96 -10.54 -2.17
CA LEU A 229 -8.55 -11.59 -1.35
C LEU A 229 -9.87 -11.12 -0.71
N ILE A 230 -9.89 -9.93 -0.14
CA ILE A 230 -11.07 -9.30 0.47
C ILE A 230 -12.18 -9.11 -0.57
N SER A 231 -11.84 -8.74 -1.80
CA SER A 231 -12.79 -8.57 -2.90
C SER A 231 -13.54 -9.87 -3.24
N THR A 232 -12.95 -11.04 -3.00
CA THR A 232 -13.57 -12.35 -3.23
C THR A 232 -14.55 -12.77 -2.15
N LEU A 233 -14.55 -12.10 -0.99
CA LEU A 233 -15.44 -12.44 0.11
C LEU A 233 -16.89 -12.10 -0.25
N GLU A 234 -17.81 -13.03 0.05
CA GLU A 234 -19.25 -12.86 -0.13
C GLU A 234 -19.90 -12.15 1.07
N ASN A 235 -19.33 -12.30 2.28
CA ASN A 235 -19.86 -11.74 3.51
C ASN A 235 -19.77 -10.21 3.52
N SER A 236 -20.91 -9.54 3.43
CA SER A 236 -20.97 -8.08 3.30
C SER A 236 -20.38 -7.33 4.49
N ARG A 237 -20.56 -7.82 5.73
CA ARG A 237 -20.09 -7.11 6.94
C ARG A 237 -18.59 -7.30 7.13
N THR A 238 -18.08 -8.53 7.03
CA THR A 238 -16.64 -8.78 7.09
C THR A 238 -15.91 -8.05 5.97
N LYS A 239 -16.42 -8.15 4.74
CA LYS A 239 -15.82 -7.47 3.59
C LYS A 239 -15.77 -5.96 3.82
N THR A 240 -16.85 -5.37 4.31
CA THR A 240 -16.90 -3.94 4.64
C THR A 240 -15.86 -3.57 5.69
N PHE A 241 -15.77 -4.33 6.79
CA PHE A 241 -14.76 -4.12 7.82
C PHE A 241 -13.34 -4.22 7.25
N LEU A 242 -13.01 -5.33 6.60
CA LEU A 242 -11.67 -5.59 6.07
C LEU A 242 -11.27 -4.57 4.99
N SER A 243 -12.18 -4.24 4.05
CA SER A 243 -11.93 -3.20 3.06
C SER A 243 -11.73 -1.84 3.71
N SER A 244 -12.49 -1.49 4.76
CA SER A 244 -12.30 -0.22 5.47
C SER A 244 -10.96 -0.18 6.21
N SER A 245 -10.59 -1.26 6.89
CA SER A 245 -9.31 -1.36 7.61
C SER A 245 -8.13 -1.36 6.64
N LEU A 246 -8.25 -2.06 5.51
CA LEU A 246 -7.23 -2.06 4.46
C LEU A 246 -7.04 -0.65 3.87
N ARG A 247 -8.13 0.06 3.54
CA ARG A 247 -8.07 1.44 3.04
C ARG A 247 -7.38 2.41 4.01
N ARG A 248 -7.45 2.16 5.32
CA ARG A 248 -6.74 2.92 6.36
C ARG A 248 -5.31 2.42 6.62
N VAL A 249 -4.85 1.42 5.87
CA VAL A 249 -3.58 0.71 6.09
C VAL A 249 -3.49 0.13 7.51
N ASP A 250 -4.65 -0.16 8.11
CA ASP A 250 -4.76 -0.69 9.47
C ASP A 250 -4.69 -2.23 9.44
N PHE A 251 -3.51 -2.73 9.08
CA PHE A 251 -3.21 -4.16 9.13
C PHE A 251 -3.34 -4.72 10.54
N THR A 252 -3.16 -3.89 11.57
CA THR A 252 -3.29 -4.30 12.98
C THR A 252 -4.72 -4.71 13.30
N SER A 253 -5.71 -3.94 12.89
CA SER A 253 -7.13 -4.29 13.08
C SER A 253 -7.53 -5.52 12.27
N ILE A 254 -6.99 -5.68 11.05
CA ILE A 254 -7.17 -6.91 10.26
C ILE A 254 -6.63 -8.11 11.06
N ILE A 255 -5.39 -8.05 11.54
CA ILE A 255 -4.76 -9.13 12.32
C ILE A 255 -5.55 -9.44 13.60
N LYS A 256 -5.95 -8.40 14.36
CA LYS A 256 -6.73 -8.57 15.61
C LYS A 256 -8.09 -9.21 15.36
N SER A 257 -8.74 -8.91 14.24
CA SER A 257 -10.03 -9.52 13.88
C SER A 257 -9.95 -11.02 13.61
N ILE A 258 -8.75 -11.52 13.26
CA ILE A 258 -8.46 -12.94 12.99
C ILE A 258 -8.01 -13.68 14.26
N VAL A 259 -7.15 -13.03 15.07
CA VAL A 259 -6.42 -13.69 16.18
C VAL A 259 -7.15 -13.57 17.53
N SER A 260 -8.11 -12.65 17.67
CA SER A 260 -8.84 -12.48 18.95
C SER A 260 -9.65 -13.74 19.32
N PRO A 261 -9.50 -14.26 20.56
CA PRO A 261 -10.14 -15.50 21.01
C PRO A 261 -11.67 -15.46 20.96
#